data_AF-A0A8K1I7I1-F1
#
_entry.id   AF-A0A8K1I7I1-F1
#
_cell.length_a   1.000
_cell.length_b   1.000
_cell.length_c   1.000
_cell.angle_alpha   90.00
_cell.angle_beta   90.00
_cell.angle_gamma   90.00
#
_symmetry.space_group_name_H-M   'P 1'
#
loop_
_entity.id
_entity.type
_entity.pdbx_description
1 polymer ?
#
loop_
_entity_poly.entity_id
_entity_poly.type
_entity_poly.pdbx_seq_one_letter_code
_entity_poly.pdbx_strand_id
1 'polypeptide(L)'
;MRLRFRICQHSRDIKLINSIIKYLNCGMVEARSKLNFVELVVTKFSDIEHKIIPFFHKYPIQGIKSLDYKVFCTIAAPPSLFQREGVGGCIPSLSERGDALLIKDKAHLTVEGFEKNSKD
;
A
#
# COMPACT_ATOMS: atom_id res chain seq x y z
N MET A 1 -7.43 19.17 8.89
CA MET A 1 -6.57 18.02 8.52
C MET A 1 -6.66 17.78 7.02
N ARG A 2 -5.59 17.32 6.35
CA ARG A 2 -5.59 17.06 4.89
C ARG A 2 -5.06 15.66 4.60
N LEU A 3 -5.87 14.82 3.95
CA LEU A 3 -5.49 13.48 3.54
C LEU A 3 -4.53 13.55 2.34
N ARG A 4 -3.45 12.79 2.39
CA ARG A 4 -2.43 12.73 1.33
C ARG A 4 -1.92 11.30 1.18
N PHE A 5 -1.86 10.84 -0.07
CA PHE A 5 -1.16 9.62 -0.44
C PHE A 5 0.17 9.99 -1.09
N ARG A 6 1.27 9.33 -0.68
CA ARG A 6 2.63 9.63 -1.16
C ARG A 6 3.40 8.35 -1.46
N ILE A 7 4.16 8.38 -2.54
CA ILE A 7 5.21 7.40 -2.85
C ILE A 7 6.51 8.18 -3.03
N CYS A 8 7.49 7.94 -2.16
CA CYS A 8 8.80 8.57 -2.22
C CYS A 8 9.80 7.63 -2.88
N GLN A 9 10.65 8.14 -3.77
CA GLN A 9 11.70 7.37 -4.43
C GLN A 9 12.90 8.25 -4.77
N HIS A 10 14.09 7.66 -4.94
CA HIS A 10 15.28 8.38 -5.38
C HIS A 10 15.05 9.11 -6.73
N SER A 11 15.68 10.27 -6.91
CA SER A 11 15.50 11.15 -8.09
C SER A 11 15.84 10.47 -9.43
N ARG A 12 16.76 9.51 -9.41
CA ARG A 12 17.14 8.68 -10.58
C ARG A 12 15.94 7.96 -11.22
N ASP A 13 14.93 7.62 -10.41
CA ASP A 13 13.76 6.85 -10.82
C ASP A 13 12.54 7.76 -11.12
N ILE A 14 12.77 9.04 -11.44
CA ILE A 14 11.69 9.98 -11.81
C ILE A 14 10.82 9.47 -12.98
N LYS A 15 11.43 8.75 -13.93
CA LYS A 15 10.68 8.12 -15.04
C LYS A 15 9.68 7.08 -14.53
N LEU A 16 10.03 6.31 -13.50
CA LEU A 16 9.12 5.34 -12.86
C LEU A 16 7.95 6.06 -12.20
N ILE A 17 8.23 7.12 -11.42
CA ILE A 17 7.18 7.91 -10.75
C ILE A 17 6.22 8.52 -11.78
N ASN A 18 6.73 9.07 -12.88
CA ASN A 18 5.90 9.57 -13.98
C ASN A 18 5.02 8.48 -14.60
N SER A 19 5.57 7.28 -14.82
CA SER A 19 4.80 6.13 -15.32
C SER A 19 3.69 5.70 -14.36
N ILE A 20 3.93 5.73 -13.04
CA ILE A 20 2.91 5.42 -12.03
C ILE A 20 1.79 6.46 -12.05
N ILE A 21 2.12 7.75 -12.15
CA ILE A 21 1.10 8.82 -12.27
C ILE A 21 0.23 8.62 -13.51
N LYS A 22 0.87 8.31 -14.65
CA LYS A 22 0.17 8.02 -15.90
C LYS A 22 -0.72 6.78 -15.76
N TYR A 23 -0.24 5.73 -15.11
CA TYR A 23 -0.96 4.48 -14.90
C TYR A 23 -2.17 4.65 -13.97
N LEU A 24 -1.99 5.32 -12.83
CA LEU A 24 -3.06 5.63 -11.88
C LEU A 24 -3.96 6.77 -12.36
N ASN A 25 -3.58 7.46 -13.43
CA ASN A 25 -4.22 8.65 -13.97
C ASN A 25 -4.54 9.71 -12.89
N CYS A 26 -3.65 9.86 -11.90
CA CYS A 26 -3.81 10.81 -10.80
C CYS A 26 -2.48 11.14 -10.11
N GLY A 27 -2.50 12.23 -9.33
CA GLY A 27 -1.33 12.73 -8.61
C GLY A 27 -0.44 13.66 -9.41
N MET A 28 0.62 14.13 -8.77
CA MET A 28 1.66 14.98 -9.35
C MET A 28 3.03 14.57 -8.83
N VAL A 29 4.09 14.89 -9.58
CA VAL A 29 5.47 14.71 -9.10
C VAL A 29 5.90 15.95 -8.32
N GLU A 30 6.36 15.76 -7.09
CA GLU A 30 7.13 16.76 -6.36
C GLU A 30 8.61 16.34 -6.34
N ALA A 31 9.47 17.13 -7.00
CA ALA A 31 10.92 16.92 -6.93
C ALA A 31 11.52 17.69 -5.76
N ARG A 32 12.31 17.01 -4.92
CA ARG A 32 13.09 17.63 -3.85
C ARG A 32 14.56 17.56 -4.24
N SER A 33 14.97 18.43 -5.17
CA SER A 33 16.31 18.42 -5.77
C SER A 33 17.44 18.54 -4.74
N LYS A 34 17.23 19.24 -3.63
CA LYS A 34 18.21 19.34 -2.53
C LYS A 34 18.43 18.02 -1.78
N LEU A 35 17.50 17.08 -1.87
CA LEU A 35 17.45 15.85 -1.08
C LEU A 35 17.53 14.58 -1.95
N ASN A 36 17.76 14.73 -3.26
CA ASN A 36 17.90 13.62 -4.22
C ASN A 36 16.73 12.62 -4.24
N PHE A 37 15.52 13.07 -3.94
CA PHE A 37 14.32 12.25 -4.08
C PHE A 37 13.20 12.98 -4.82
N VAL A 38 12.31 12.18 -5.37
CA VAL A 38 11.07 12.57 -6.02
C VAL A 38 9.92 11.88 -5.31
N GLU A 39 8.76 12.51 -5.37
CA GLU A 39 7.56 11.94 -4.77
C GLU A 39 6.40 12.01 -5.74
N LEU A 40 5.61 10.94 -5.80
CA LEU A 40 4.23 11.02 -6.27
C LEU A 40 3.39 11.51 -5.09
N VAL A 41 2.63 12.58 -5.29
CA VAL A 41 1.72 13.11 -4.28
C VAL A 41 0.29 13.18 -4.83
N VAL A 42 -0.65 12.53 -4.15
CA VAL A 42 -2.10 12.66 -4.41
C VAL A 42 -2.74 13.36 -3.21
N THR A 43 -3.33 14.52 -3.46
CA THR A 43 -4.00 15.31 -2.42
C THR A 43 -5.46 15.63 -2.73
N LYS A 44 -5.90 15.39 -3.97
CA LYS A 44 -7.30 15.56 -4.36
C LYS A 44 -8.10 14.42 -3.76
N PHE A 45 -9.10 14.77 -2.97
CA PHE A 45 -9.93 13.78 -2.28
C PHE A 45 -10.63 12.84 -3.26
N SER A 46 -11.20 13.37 -4.35
CA SER A 46 -11.84 12.58 -5.41
C SER A 46 -10.90 11.57 -6.08
N ASP A 47 -9.62 11.92 -6.28
CA ASP A 47 -8.63 10.96 -6.79
C ASP A 47 -8.32 9.87 -5.76
N ILE A 48 -8.27 10.22 -4.47
CA ILE A 48 -8.04 9.25 -3.40
C ILE A 48 -9.22 8.26 -3.32
N GLU A 49 -10.44 8.79 -3.27
CA GLU A 49 -11.68 8.02 -3.13
C GLU A 49 -11.93 7.11 -4.34
N HIS A 50 -11.79 7.63 -5.56
CA HIS A 50 -12.21 6.90 -6.77
C HIS A 50 -11.08 6.17 -7.48
N LYS A 51 -9.81 6.42 -7.16
CA LYS A 51 -8.66 5.78 -7.83
C LYS A 51 -7.76 5.04 -6.87
N ILE A 52 -7.29 5.70 -5.80
CA ILE A 52 -6.32 5.09 -4.86
C ILE A 52 -6.96 3.98 -4.03
N ILE A 53 -8.11 4.24 -3.40
CA ILE A 53 -8.78 3.24 -2.55
C ILE A 53 -9.22 2.00 -3.36
N PRO A 54 -9.88 2.13 -4.53
CA PRO A 54 -10.25 0.97 -5.33
C PRO A 54 -9.02 0.16 -5.81
N PHE A 55 -7.92 0.85 -6.14
CA PHE A 55 -6.68 0.19 -6.56
C PHE A 55 -6.11 -0.69 -5.46
N PHE A 56 -5.96 -0.17 -4.23
CA PHE A 56 -5.42 -0.93 -3.10
C PHE A 56 -6.45 -1.86 -2.44
N HIS A 57 -7.73 -1.75 -2.78
CA HIS A 57 -8.73 -2.78 -2.49
C HIS A 57 -8.53 -4.01 -3.39
N LYS A 58 -8.31 -3.80 -4.70
CA LYS A 58 -8.03 -4.87 -5.67
C LYS A 58 -6.63 -5.48 -5.49
N TYR A 59 -5.64 -4.66 -5.14
CA TYR A 59 -4.25 -5.06 -4.94
C TYR A 59 -3.81 -4.69 -3.50
N PRO A 60 -4.11 -5.54 -2.51
CA PRO A 60 -3.94 -5.19 -1.11
C PRO A 60 -2.48 -4.92 -0.73
N ILE A 61 -2.28 -3.90 0.10
CA ILE A 61 -0.99 -3.64 0.75
C ILE A 61 -0.71 -4.78 1.73
N GLN A 62 0.51 -5.31 1.66
CA GLN A 62 0.95 -6.44 2.47
C GLN A 62 1.69 -5.98 3.74
N GLY A 63 1.70 -6.84 4.75
CA GLY A 63 2.39 -6.59 6.02
C GLY A 63 1.73 -5.52 6.90
N ILE A 64 2.50 -4.94 7.82
CA ILE A 64 1.99 -4.01 8.85
C ILE A 64 1.39 -2.73 8.27
N LYS A 65 1.85 -2.32 7.08
CA LYS A 65 1.35 -1.13 6.36
C LYS A 65 -0.12 -1.26 5.97
N SER A 66 -0.66 -2.49 5.91
CA SER A 66 -2.09 -2.73 5.70
C SER A 66 -2.96 -2.11 6.80
N LEU A 67 -2.45 -1.99 8.04
CA LEU A 67 -3.16 -1.35 9.14
C LEU A 67 -3.27 0.17 8.93
N ASP A 68 -2.18 0.81 8.51
CA ASP A 68 -2.19 2.23 8.14
C ASP A 68 -3.19 2.51 7.00
N TYR A 69 -3.25 1.60 6.02
CA TYR A 69 -4.19 1.72 4.91
C TYR A 69 -5.65 1.60 5.35
N LYS A 70 -5.98 0.73 6.32
CA LYS A 70 -7.33 0.65 6.88
C LYS A 70 -7.73 1.96 7.56
N VAL A 71 -6.85 2.51 8.39
CA VAL A 71 -7.08 3.82 9.03
C VAL A 71 -7.24 4.92 7.97
N PHE A 72 -6.41 4.89 6.92
CA PHE A 72 -6.52 5.80 5.79
C PHE A 72 -7.89 5.72 5.10
N CYS A 73 -8.42 4.51 4.86
CA CYS A 73 -9.75 4.30 4.28
C CYS A 73 -10.87 4.83 5.18
N THR A 74 -10.79 4.59 6.49
CA THR A 74 -11.78 5.09 7.45
C THR A 74 -11.86 6.61 7.46
N ILE A 75 -10.71 7.30 7.34
CA ILE A 75 -10.66 8.77 7.28
C ILE A 75 -11.09 9.30 5.91
N ALA A 76 -10.83 8.54 4.84
CA ALA A 76 -11.22 8.90 3.49
C ALA A 76 -12.72 8.71 3.23
N ALA A 77 -13.39 7.80 3.93
CA ALA A 77 -14.84 7.68 3.83
C ALA A 77 -15.51 8.86 4.57
N PRO A 78 -16.45 9.60 3.95
CA PRO A 78 -17.22 10.60 4.66
C PRO A 78 -18.06 9.93 5.76
N PRO A 79 -18.27 10.61 6.93
CA PRO A 79 -19.06 10.07 8.04
C PRO A 79 -20.49 9.64 7.67
N SER A 80 -21.04 10.15 6.57
CA SER A 80 -22.39 9.85 6.09
C SER A 80 -22.59 8.43 5.53
N LEU A 81 -21.53 7.64 5.35
CA LEU A 81 -21.64 6.23 4.95
C LEU A 81 -21.76 5.25 6.13
N PHE A 82 -21.74 5.76 7.37
CA PHE A 82 -21.88 4.93 8.57
C PHE A 82 -23.34 4.75 9.04
N GLN A 83 -24.32 4.92 8.14
CA GLN A 83 -25.68 4.44 8.38
C GLN A 83 -26.13 3.53 7.23
N ARG A 84 -25.94 2.23 7.41
CA ARG A 84 -26.90 1.15 7.11
C ARG A 84 -26.28 -0.18 7.50
N GLU A 85 -26.71 -0.70 8.64
CA GLU A 85 -26.77 -2.14 8.84
C GLU A 85 -27.50 -2.75 7.63
N GLY A 86 -26.90 -3.74 6.95
CA GLY A 86 -27.64 -4.60 6.02
C GLY A 86 -27.26 -4.62 4.54
N VAL A 87 -26.04 -4.26 4.12
CA VAL A 87 -25.53 -4.70 2.80
C VAL A 87 -24.08 -5.16 2.92
N GLY A 88 -23.84 -6.44 2.63
CA GLY A 88 -22.53 -7.07 2.65
C GLY A 88 -21.56 -6.40 1.69
N GLY A 89 -20.80 -5.44 2.19
CA GLY A 89 -19.52 -5.02 1.63
C GLY A 89 -18.44 -5.87 2.27
N CYS A 90 -18.06 -6.96 1.61
CA CYS A 90 -17.02 -7.87 2.07
C CYS A 90 -15.70 -7.13 2.27
N ILE A 91 -15.38 -6.73 3.50
CA ILE A 91 -14.01 -6.91 3.97
C ILE A 91 -13.91 -8.42 4.17
N PRO A 92 -13.09 -9.17 3.43
CA PRO A 92 -12.75 -10.52 3.87
C PRO A 92 -12.22 -10.35 5.29
N SER A 93 -12.90 -10.97 6.24
CA SER A 93 -12.43 -11.04 7.62
C SER A 93 -10.95 -11.41 7.60
N LEU A 94 -10.17 -10.89 8.55
CA LEU A 94 -8.74 -11.22 8.73
C LEU A 94 -8.44 -12.73 8.83
N SER A 95 -9.46 -13.59 8.75
CA SER A 95 -9.42 -15.03 8.94
C SER A 95 -9.07 -15.84 7.69
N GLU A 96 -9.08 -15.28 6.47
CA GLU A 96 -8.96 -16.11 5.24
C GLU A 96 -7.72 -15.85 4.36
N ARG A 97 -6.75 -15.03 4.79
CA ARG A 97 -5.50 -14.88 4.04
C ARG A 97 -4.43 -15.81 4.59
N GLY A 98 -4.15 -16.87 3.84
CA GLY A 98 -3.04 -17.82 4.03
C GLY A 98 -1.63 -17.19 4.04
N ASP A 99 -1.51 -15.87 3.96
CA ASP A 99 -0.26 -15.12 3.99
C ASP A 99 0.51 -15.29 5.32
N ALA A 100 -0.20 -15.68 6.40
CA ALA A 100 0.42 -15.96 7.70
C ALA A 100 1.15 -17.32 7.77
N LEU A 101 1.04 -18.19 6.75
CA LEU A 101 1.79 -19.46 6.74
C LEU A 101 3.23 -19.29 6.26
N LEU A 102 3.52 -18.31 5.40
CA LEU A 102 4.85 -18.14 4.80
C LEU A 102 5.91 -17.62 5.80
N ILE A 103 5.48 -17.01 6.90
CA ILE A 103 6.39 -16.46 7.92
C ILE A 103 6.66 -17.47 9.05
N LYS A 104 5.85 -18.52 9.18
CA LYS A 104 5.97 -19.50 10.27
C LYS A 104 7.15 -20.47 10.08
N ASP A 105 7.55 -20.73 8.84
CA ASP A 105 8.66 -21.64 8.53
C ASP A 105 9.97 -20.91 8.22
N LYS A 106 10.38 -19.98 9.09
CA LYS A 106 11.65 -19.24 8.96
C LYS A 106 12.90 -20.05 9.33
N ALA A 107 12.77 -21.36 9.54
CA ALA A 107 13.84 -22.27 9.92
C ALA A 107 14.96 -22.39 8.86
N HIS A 108 14.70 -22.00 7.61
CA HIS A 108 15.69 -21.98 6.52
C HIS A 108 16.52 -20.67 6.47
N LEU A 109 16.20 -19.68 7.32
CA LEU A 109 16.89 -18.38 7.38
C LEU A 109 17.77 -18.22 8.63
N THR A 110 17.83 -19.23 9.49
CA THR A 110 18.81 -19.28 10.59
C THR A 110 20.15 -19.80 10.07
N VAL A 111 21.24 -19.36 10.71
CA VAL A 111 22.61 -19.77 10.37
C VAL A 111 22.83 -21.29 10.36
N GLU A 112 22.01 -22.05 11.09
CA GLU A 112 22.01 -23.52 11.12
C GLU A 112 21.46 -24.18 9.82
N GLY A 113 20.67 -23.46 9.02
CA GLY A 113 20.12 -23.96 7.75
C GLY A 113 21.12 -23.95 6.59
N PHE A 114 22.20 -23.18 6.70
CA PHE A 114 23.22 -23.07 5.64
C PHE A 114 24.26 -24.21 5.70
N GLU A 115 24.53 -24.76 6.88
CA GLU A 115 25.54 -25.82 7.07
C GLU A 115 25.07 -27.23 6.68
N LYS A 116 23.76 -27.42 6.45
CA LYS A 116 23.21 -28.73 6.05
C LYS A 116 23.16 -28.98 4.54
N ASN A 117 23.50 -28.01 3.68
CA ASN A 117 23.45 -28.15 2.22
C ASN A 117 24.83 -28.29 1.54
N SER A 118 25.87 -28.67 2.29
CA SER A 118 27.23 -28.90 1.76
C SER A 118 27.74 -30.34 1.95
N LYS A 119 26.87 -31.28 2.29
CA LYS A 119 27.20 -32.71 2.27
C LYS A 119 26.01 -33.51 1.76
N ASP A 120 25.81 -33.45 0.45
CA ASP A 120 25.28 -34.52 -0.40
C ASP A 120 25.82 -34.28 -1.83
#